data_AF-A0AAT9WCU0-F1
#
_entry.id   AF-A0AAT9WCU0-F1
#
_cell.length_a   1.000
_cell.length_b   1.000
_cell.length_c   1.000
_cell.angle_alpha   90.00
_cell.angle_beta   90.00
_cell.angle_gamma   90.00
#
_symmetry.space_group_name_H-M   'P 1'
#
loop_
_entity.id
_entity.type
_entity.pdbx_description
1 polymer ?
#
loop_
_entity_poly.entity_id
_entity_poly.type
_entity_poly.pdbx_seq_one_letter_code
_entity_poly.pdbx_strand_id
1 'polypeptide(L)'
;MRKFITLVACSFAFASASASDAPAAAKPAPEAAKPAPVTIKPTAGAPMSAAAAQRIKEEEAEVELSQKIAARLAVMRANQAARAAAAAKAKKAAEVRAKEPVVLASAAMQPKPLQSSHWSYEGETGPANWGKINADWAKCGTGTRQSPIDLRDGIKVDLEQIAFDYRPSGFNVVDNGHTVQVAVGLGNYITVQNRTYELVQFHFHRPSEERINGRGTEMVVHLVHKDAEGHLAIIAVLLERGAANPMIQTVWNNLPLEKHDTVTPAVTLDVSEILPQKREYFTFMGSLTTPPCTEGVLWLVMKTPMPASPAQMALFSRLYPLNARPTQPGGGRVIKESN
;
A
#
# COMPACT_ATOMS: atom_id res chain seq x y z
N MET A 1 -12.00 -50.16 -31.97
CA MET A 1 -12.33 -51.33 -31.11
C MET A 1 -12.24 -50.90 -29.66
N ARG A 2 -13.36 -51.08 -28.93
CA ARG A 2 -13.55 -51.40 -27.49
C ARG A 2 -12.54 -50.82 -26.48
N LYS A 3 -12.95 -49.82 -25.70
CA LYS A 3 -13.56 -49.89 -24.33
C LYS A 3 -12.54 -50.26 -23.25
N PHE A 4 -12.33 -49.41 -22.24
CA PHE A 4 -12.81 -49.66 -20.87
C PHE A 4 -12.76 -48.39 -20.01
N ILE A 5 -13.89 -48.14 -19.36
CA ILE A 5 -14.21 -47.11 -18.37
C ILE A 5 -13.94 -47.74 -17.00
N THR A 6 -13.33 -47.00 -16.07
CA THR A 6 -13.41 -47.33 -14.64
C THR A 6 -13.84 -46.10 -13.86
N LEU A 7 -15.10 -46.13 -13.47
CA LEU A 7 -15.72 -45.29 -12.44
C LEU A 7 -15.21 -45.78 -11.08
N VAL A 8 -14.79 -44.87 -10.19
CA VAL A 8 -14.73 -45.15 -8.75
C VAL A 8 -15.64 -44.16 -8.05
N ALA A 9 -16.79 -44.68 -7.62
CA ALA A 9 -17.69 -44.05 -6.66
C ALA A 9 -17.09 -44.21 -5.26
N CYS A 10 -17.01 -43.13 -4.49
CA CYS A 10 -16.76 -43.21 -3.06
C CYS A 10 -17.90 -42.50 -2.33
N SER A 11 -18.62 -43.30 -1.54
CA SER A 11 -19.84 -43.00 -0.84
C SER A 11 -19.62 -41.97 0.28
N PHE A 12 -20.46 -40.93 0.31
CA PHE A 12 -20.65 -40.09 1.49
C PHE A 12 -21.58 -40.83 2.47
N ALA A 13 -21.02 -41.27 3.60
CA ALA A 13 -21.81 -41.66 4.76
C ALA A 13 -21.88 -40.47 5.74
N PHE A 14 -23.07 -39.90 5.88
CA PHE A 14 -23.43 -39.04 7.01
C PHE A 14 -23.58 -39.92 8.25
N ALA A 15 -22.83 -39.60 9.31
CA ALA A 15 -23.11 -40.07 10.65
C ALA A 15 -23.20 -38.85 11.58
N SER A 16 -24.43 -38.60 12.04
CA SER A 16 -24.76 -37.72 13.15
C SER A 16 -24.22 -38.31 14.46
N ALA A 17 -23.53 -37.51 15.28
CA ALA A 17 -23.32 -37.82 16.69
C ALA A 17 -23.45 -36.55 17.53
N SER A 18 -24.29 -36.70 18.55
CA SER A 18 -24.81 -35.75 19.52
C SER A 18 -23.77 -35.25 20.52
N ALA A 19 -24.05 -34.06 21.05
CA ALA A 19 -23.33 -33.44 22.15
C ALA A 19 -23.60 -34.15 23.48
N SER A 20 -22.54 -34.55 24.17
CA SER A 20 -22.41 -34.58 25.64
C SER A 20 -21.01 -35.09 25.97
N ASP A 21 -20.10 -34.20 26.34
CA ASP A 21 -19.16 -34.37 27.46
C ASP A 21 -18.16 -33.21 27.52
N ALA A 22 -18.14 -32.53 28.66
CA ALA A 22 -17.18 -31.48 28.99
C ALA A 22 -15.85 -32.09 29.45
N PRO A 23 -14.68 -31.61 29.01
CA PRO A 23 -13.42 -32.11 29.54
C PRO A 23 -13.07 -31.41 30.86
N ALA A 24 -12.67 -32.24 31.82
CA ALA A 24 -12.26 -31.87 33.17
C ALA A 24 -10.98 -31.01 33.21
N ALA A 25 -10.91 -30.16 34.23
CA ALA A 25 -9.82 -29.24 34.52
C ALA A 25 -8.48 -29.96 34.76
N ALA A 26 -7.45 -29.56 34.02
CA ALA A 26 -6.07 -29.98 34.25
C ALA A 26 -5.45 -29.22 35.44
N LYS A 27 -4.76 -29.96 36.32
CA LYS A 27 -3.99 -29.43 37.46
C LYS A 27 -2.74 -28.66 37.00
N PRO A 28 -2.25 -27.68 37.77
CA PRO A 28 -1.07 -26.89 37.40
C PRO A 28 0.23 -27.70 37.57
N ALA A 29 1.16 -27.49 36.64
CA ALA A 29 2.55 -27.97 36.70
C ALA A 29 3.37 -27.20 37.76
N PRO A 30 4.44 -27.79 38.33
CA PRO A 30 5.23 -27.16 39.38
C PRO A 30 6.09 -26.00 38.84
N GLU A 31 6.22 -24.99 39.69
CA GLU A 31 6.93 -23.73 39.49
C GLU A 31 8.43 -23.95 39.23
N ALA A 32 8.94 -23.43 38.11
CA ALA A 32 10.37 -23.40 37.81
C ALA A 32 11.07 -22.35 38.68
N ALA A 33 12.09 -22.78 39.42
CA ALA A 33 12.89 -21.91 40.29
C ALA A 33 13.60 -20.80 39.47
N LYS A 34 13.46 -19.55 39.94
CA LYS A 34 14.15 -18.38 39.40
C LYS A 34 15.67 -18.51 39.60
N PRO A 35 16.51 -18.26 38.57
CA PRO A 35 17.94 -18.08 38.79
C PRO A 35 18.20 -16.76 39.52
N ALA A 36 19.10 -16.79 40.50
CA ALA A 36 19.54 -15.64 41.28
C ALA A 36 20.26 -14.59 40.40
N PRO A 37 20.18 -13.29 40.72
CA PRO A 37 20.84 -12.25 39.93
C PRO A 37 22.36 -12.30 40.14
N VAL A 38 23.09 -12.49 39.04
CA VAL A 38 24.55 -12.31 39.00
C VAL A 38 24.82 -10.81 38.95
N THR A 39 25.29 -10.24 40.05
CA THR A 39 25.77 -8.86 40.12
C THR A 39 27.11 -8.75 39.40
N ILE A 40 27.11 -8.28 38.14
CA ILE A 40 28.34 -7.87 37.45
C ILE A 40 28.64 -6.43 37.89
N LYS A 41 29.72 -6.27 38.65
CA LYS A 41 30.28 -4.97 39.05
C LYS A 41 30.97 -4.35 37.82
N PRO A 42 30.65 -3.11 37.41
CA PRO A 42 31.26 -2.52 36.22
C PRO A 42 32.71 -2.13 36.52
N THR A 43 33.64 -2.76 35.81
CA THR A 43 35.01 -2.24 35.65
C THR A 43 34.99 -1.09 34.66
N ALA A 44 35.54 0.04 35.08
CA ALA A 44 35.63 1.25 34.29
C ALA A 44 36.63 1.11 33.12
N GLY A 45 36.29 1.69 31.97
CA GLY A 45 37.26 2.39 31.12
C GLY A 45 37.70 1.71 29.82
N ALA A 46 36.90 1.89 28.77
CA ALA A 46 37.40 2.16 27.42
C ALA A 46 36.42 3.11 26.72
N PRO A 47 36.86 4.19 26.05
CA PRO A 47 35.95 5.08 25.35
C PRO A 47 35.30 4.33 24.19
N MET A 48 33.97 4.24 24.20
CA MET A 48 33.22 3.71 23.07
C MET A 48 33.49 4.57 21.83
N SER A 49 33.69 3.92 20.69
CA SER A 49 33.82 4.64 19.42
C SER A 49 32.49 5.35 19.08
N ALA A 50 32.58 6.48 18.38
CA ALA A 50 31.39 7.22 17.93
C ALA A 50 30.42 6.33 17.12
N ALA A 51 30.94 5.35 16.39
CA ALA A 51 30.15 4.36 15.66
C ALA A 51 29.37 3.41 16.58
N ALA A 52 29.93 3.00 17.72
CA ALA A 52 29.23 2.17 18.70
C ALA A 52 28.14 2.99 19.42
N ALA A 53 28.42 4.25 19.76
CA ALA A 53 27.43 5.14 20.37
C ALA A 53 26.26 5.47 19.42
N GLN A 54 26.52 5.57 18.12
CA GLN A 54 25.49 5.81 17.12
C GLN A 54 24.57 4.59 16.91
N ARG A 55 25.15 3.38 16.89
CA ARG A 55 24.37 2.14 16.80
C ARG A 55 23.43 1.95 17.98
N ILE A 56 23.87 2.29 19.20
CA ILE A 56 23.00 2.22 20.39
C ILE A 56 21.84 3.21 20.27
N LYS A 57 22.08 4.43 19.79
CA LYS A 57 21.00 5.41 19.57
C LYS A 57 20.01 4.97 18.49
N GLU A 58 20.50 4.36 17.42
CA GLU A 58 19.66 3.79 16.35
C GLU A 58 18.80 2.63 16.90
N GLU A 59 19.38 1.74 17.69
CA GLU A 59 18.68 0.62 18.33
C GLU A 59 17.64 1.10 19.37
N GLU A 60 17.97 2.11 20.18
CA GLU A 60 17.03 2.75 21.10
C GLU A 60 15.85 3.41 20.36
N ALA A 61 16.13 4.10 19.25
CA ALA A 61 15.10 4.71 18.41
C ALA A 61 14.20 3.66 17.74
N GLU A 62 14.76 2.51 17.32
CA GLU A 62 13.98 1.39 16.80
C GLU A 62 13.06 0.77 17.86
N VAL A 63 13.55 0.62 19.10
CA VAL A 63 12.75 0.13 20.22
C VAL A 63 11.61 1.10 20.54
N GLU A 64 11.89 2.40 20.61
CA GLU A 64 10.87 3.43 20.90
C GLU A 64 9.79 3.48 19.79
N LEU A 65 10.21 3.45 18.53
CA LEU A 65 9.28 3.41 17.40
C LEU A 65 8.43 2.13 17.41
N SER A 66 9.03 0.98 17.70
CA SER A 66 8.34 -0.30 17.83
C SER A 66 7.27 -0.26 18.93
N GLN A 67 7.59 0.32 20.09
CA GLN A 67 6.65 0.50 21.20
C GLN A 67 5.49 1.43 20.83
N LYS A 68 5.77 2.56 20.16
CA LYS A 68 4.72 3.48 19.67
C LYS A 68 3.79 2.79 18.66
N ILE A 69 4.33 2.00 17.75
CA ILE A 69 3.54 1.20 16.79
C ILE A 69 2.69 0.16 17.53
N ALA A 70 3.26 -0.56 18.51
CA ALA A 70 2.52 -1.55 19.28
C ALA A 70 1.35 -0.93 20.06
N ALA A 71 1.58 0.20 20.72
CA ALA A 71 0.54 0.95 21.42
C ALA A 71 -0.57 1.42 20.46
N ARG A 72 -0.19 1.95 19.30
CA ARG A 72 -1.13 2.41 18.28
C ARG A 72 -1.96 1.26 17.69
N LEU A 73 -1.33 0.12 17.39
CA LEU A 73 -2.02 -1.09 16.93
C LEU A 73 -2.96 -1.66 17.99
N ALA A 74 -2.62 -1.55 19.28
CA ALA A 74 -3.49 -1.96 20.37
C ALA A 74 -4.76 -1.09 20.44
N VAL A 75 -4.62 0.24 20.28
CA VAL A 75 -5.77 1.16 20.20
C VAL A 75 -6.65 0.82 18.99
N MET A 76 -6.05 0.60 17.81
CA MET A 76 -6.80 0.21 16.61
C MET A 76 -7.57 -1.10 16.79
N ARG A 77 -6.96 -2.11 17.42
CA ARG A 77 -7.64 -3.39 17.71
C ARG A 77 -8.79 -3.23 18.69
N ALA A 78 -8.62 -2.41 19.72
CA ALA A 78 -9.69 -2.12 20.69
C ALA A 78 -10.88 -1.42 20.01
N ASN A 79 -10.61 -0.45 19.13
CA ASN A 79 -11.65 0.23 18.35
C ASN A 79 -12.35 -0.70 17.37
N GLN A 80 -11.60 -1.57 16.68
CA GLN A 80 -12.17 -2.56 15.76
C GLN A 80 -13.08 -3.56 16.50
N ALA A 81 -12.69 -4.01 17.69
CA ALA A 81 -13.52 -4.87 18.53
C ALA A 81 -14.83 -4.16 18.97
N ALA A 82 -14.75 -2.88 19.35
CA ALA A 82 -15.93 -2.09 19.71
C ALA A 82 -16.89 -1.90 18.52
N ARG A 83 -16.35 -1.65 17.32
CA ARG A 83 -17.14 -1.53 16.08
C ARG A 83 -17.76 -2.86 15.64
N ALA A 84 -17.03 -3.97 15.75
CA ALA A 84 -17.56 -5.31 15.47
C ALA A 84 -18.73 -5.66 16.41
N ALA A 85 -18.62 -5.31 17.70
CA ALA A 85 -19.71 -5.46 18.66
C ALA A 85 -20.93 -4.60 18.31
N ALA A 86 -20.72 -3.36 17.86
CA ALA A 86 -21.80 -2.47 17.40
C ALA A 86 -22.47 -2.99 16.12
N ALA A 87 -21.70 -3.48 15.14
CA ALA A 87 -22.21 -4.06 13.91
C ALA A 87 -23.00 -5.36 14.16
N ALA A 88 -22.54 -6.22 15.07
CA ALA A 88 -23.28 -7.41 15.49
C ALA A 88 -24.62 -7.05 16.17
N LYS A 89 -24.64 -5.97 16.96
CA LYS A 89 -25.87 -5.46 17.59
C LYS A 89 -26.85 -4.89 16.54
N ALA A 90 -26.35 -4.17 15.54
CA ALA A 90 -27.14 -3.65 14.43
C ALA A 90 -27.70 -4.78 13.53
N LYS A 91 -26.91 -5.82 13.26
CA LYS A 91 -27.34 -7.00 12.49
C LYS A 91 -28.45 -7.77 13.21
N LYS A 92 -28.33 -7.98 14.52
CA LYS A 92 -29.40 -8.56 15.34
C LYS A 92 -30.68 -7.71 15.33
N ALA A 93 -30.56 -6.39 15.33
CA ALA A 93 -31.72 -5.49 15.23
C ALA A 93 -32.39 -5.54 13.84
N ALA A 94 -31.61 -5.73 12.76
CA ALA A 94 -32.12 -5.88 11.40
C ALA A 94 -32.77 -7.26 11.14
N GLU A 95 -32.21 -8.34 11.70
CA GLU A 95 -32.77 -9.70 11.63
C GLU A 95 -34.14 -9.82 12.32
N VAL A 96 -34.38 -9.03 13.37
CA VAL A 96 -35.70 -8.95 14.05
C VAL A 96 -36.75 -8.27 13.16
N ARG A 97 -36.33 -7.43 12.19
CA ARG A 97 -37.22 -6.68 11.30
C ARG A 97 -37.55 -7.42 9.99
N ALA A 98 -36.82 -8.48 9.64
CA ALA A 98 -36.87 -9.13 8.33
C ALA A 98 -37.65 -10.47 8.27
N LYS A 99 -38.59 -10.71 9.20
CA LYS A 99 -39.45 -11.90 9.15
C LYS A 99 -40.77 -11.63 8.42
N GLU A 100 -40.72 -11.62 7.08
CA GLU A 100 -41.86 -11.97 6.21
C GLU A 100 -41.34 -12.80 5.02
N PRO A 101 -42.05 -13.85 4.58
CA PRO A 101 -41.53 -14.77 3.57
C PRO A 101 -41.84 -14.26 2.15
N VAL A 102 -40.83 -14.25 1.27
CA VAL A 102 -41.02 -14.07 -0.18
C VAL A 102 -40.70 -15.38 -0.89
N VAL A 103 -41.66 -15.84 -1.68
CA VAL A 103 -41.64 -17.09 -2.45
C VAL A 103 -40.75 -16.91 -3.70
N LEU A 104 -39.84 -17.85 -3.94
CA LEU A 104 -38.87 -17.84 -5.04
C LEU A 104 -39.48 -18.38 -6.35
N ALA A 105 -39.29 -17.65 -7.45
CA ALA A 105 -39.35 -18.20 -8.81
C ALA A 105 -38.02 -17.91 -9.53
N SER A 106 -37.41 -18.97 -10.07
CA SER A 106 -36.10 -18.97 -10.70
C SER A 106 -36.19 -18.57 -12.18
N ALA A 107 -35.44 -17.55 -12.58
CA ALA A 107 -35.04 -17.32 -13.96
C ALA A 107 -33.59 -16.83 -13.99
N ALA A 108 -32.78 -17.39 -14.88
CA ALA A 108 -31.35 -17.09 -15.02
C ALA A 108 -31.12 -15.62 -15.38
N MET A 109 -30.72 -14.82 -14.39
CA MET A 109 -30.35 -13.42 -14.57
C MET A 109 -28.89 -13.34 -15.02
N GLN A 110 -28.65 -12.85 -16.23
CA GLN A 110 -27.34 -12.31 -16.60
C GLN A 110 -26.95 -11.24 -15.56
N PRO A 111 -25.76 -11.25 -14.94
CA PRO A 111 -25.45 -10.31 -13.89
C PRO A 111 -25.49 -8.90 -14.46
N LYS A 112 -26.43 -8.10 -13.96
CA LYS A 112 -26.48 -6.65 -14.16
C LYS A 112 -25.11 -6.10 -13.75
N PRO A 113 -24.47 -5.22 -14.56
CA PRO A 113 -23.18 -4.64 -14.18
C PRO A 113 -23.32 -4.01 -12.78
N LEU A 114 -22.43 -4.40 -11.88
CA LEU A 114 -22.37 -3.91 -10.51
C LEU A 114 -22.03 -2.42 -10.57
N GLN A 115 -23.03 -1.54 -10.55
CA GLN A 115 -22.85 -0.08 -10.41
C GLN A 115 -22.30 0.26 -9.01
N SER A 116 -21.12 -0.28 -8.70
CA SER A 116 -20.39 -0.16 -7.45
C SER A 116 -19.20 0.74 -7.69
N SER A 117 -18.96 1.67 -6.78
CA SER A 117 -17.74 2.47 -6.73
C SER A 117 -16.62 1.78 -5.95
N HIS A 118 -16.89 0.59 -5.39
CA HIS A 118 -15.91 -0.15 -4.59
C HIS A 118 -15.03 -1.06 -5.44
N TRP A 119 -13.72 -0.92 -5.28
CA TRP A 119 -12.70 -1.79 -5.86
C TRP A 119 -11.69 -2.19 -4.80
N SER A 120 -10.86 -3.21 -5.06
CA SER A 120 -9.75 -3.57 -4.19
C SER A 120 -8.57 -4.12 -5.00
N TYR A 121 -7.50 -4.55 -4.34
CA TYR A 121 -6.35 -5.16 -4.98
C TYR A 121 -6.46 -6.69 -5.10
N GLU A 122 -7.51 -7.31 -4.55
CA GLU A 122 -7.66 -8.78 -4.47
C GLU A 122 -9.10 -9.23 -4.69
N GLY A 123 -9.29 -10.53 -4.94
CA GLY A 123 -10.60 -11.16 -5.07
C GLY A 123 -11.44 -10.64 -6.25
N GLU A 124 -12.76 -10.71 -6.10
CA GLU A 124 -13.72 -10.40 -7.16
C GLU A 124 -13.69 -8.93 -7.60
N THR A 125 -13.29 -8.02 -6.69
CA THR A 125 -13.15 -6.59 -6.98
C THR A 125 -11.71 -6.17 -7.30
N GLY A 126 -10.84 -7.15 -7.56
CA GLY A 126 -9.42 -6.97 -7.87
C GLY A 126 -9.10 -6.43 -9.27
N PRO A 127 -7.82 -6.15 -9.57
CA PRO A 127 -7.37 -5.49 -10.80
C PRO A 127 -7.85 -6.13 -12.11
N ALA A 128 -7.93 -7.47 -12.16
CA ALA A 128 -8.40 -8.20 -13.33
C ALA A 128 -9.87 -7.94 -13.69
N ASN A 129 -10.65 -7.40 -12.74
CA ASN A 129 -12.08 -7.19 -12.89
C ASN A 129 -12.50 -5.72 -12.84
N TRP A 130 -11.61 -4.77 -12.54
CA TRP A 130 -11.97 -3.36 -12.39
C TRP A 130 -12.83 -2.81 -13.54
N GLY A 131 -12.47 -3.06 -14.79
CA GLY A 131 -13.24 -2.59 -15.95
C GLY A 131 -14.62 -3.23 -16.14
N LYS A 132 -14.95 -4.27 -15.37
CA LYS A 132 -16.27 -4.93 -15.35
C LYS A 132 -17.14 -4.48 -14.19
N ILE A 133 -16.56 -3.79 -13.20
CA ILE A 133 -17.29 -3.29 -12.03
C ILE A 133 -18.11 -2.09 -12.51
N ASN A 134 -17.44 -0.98 -12.80
CA ASN A 134 -18.10 0.25 -13.25
C ASN A 134 -17.82 0.50 -14.73
N ALA A 135 -18.84 0.93 -15.49
CA ALA A 135 -18.70 1.30 -16.90
C ALA A 135 -17.69 2.45 -17.11
N ASP A 136 -17.60 3.39 -16.16
CA ASP A 136 -16.63 4.47 -16.18
C ASP A 136 -15.18 3.98 -16.05
N TRP A 137 -14.99 2.73 -15.64
CA TRP A 137 -13.68 2.09 -15.47
C TRP A 137 -13.32 1.17 -16.63
N ALA A 138 -14.07 1.20 -17.74
CA ALA A 138 -13.84 0.34 -18.89
C ALA A 138 -12.39 0.34 -19.38
N LYS A 139 -11.70 1.50 -19.28
CA LYS A 139 -10.28 1.66 -19.62
C LYS A 139 -9.34 0.76 -18.82
N CYS A 140 -9.71 0.36 -17.60
CA CYS A 140 -8.94 -0.62 -16.83
C CYS A 140 -8.86 -1.99 -17.52
N GLY A 141 -9.82 -2.34 -18.38
CA GLY A 141 -9.84 -3.60 -19.14
C GLY A 141 -9.56 -3.46 -20.64
N THR A 142 -9.86 -2.30 -21.24
CA THR A 142 -9.74 -2.09 -22.70
C THR A 142 -8.64 -1.10 -23.10
N GLY A 143 -8.03 -0.42 -22.14
CA GLY A 143 -6.94 0.53 -22.39
C GLY A 143 -5.71 -0.16 -22.97
N THR A 144 -5.03 0.52 -23.90
CA THR A 144 -3.83 0.01 -24.59
C THR A 144 -2.55 0.70 -24.14
N ARG A 145 -2.67 1.78 -23.36
CA ARG A 145 -1.55 2.56 -22.81
C ARG A 145 -1.63 2.60 -21.28
N GLN A 146 -1.90 1.45 -20.67
CA GLN A 146 -2.09 1.32 -19.24
C GLN A 146 -0.77 1.30 -18.46
N SER A 147 -0.82 1.75 -17.20
CA SER A 147 0.25 1.69 -16.20
C SER A 147 -0.15 0.77 -15.03
N PRO A 148 0.81 0.20 -14.27
CA PRO A 148 2.26 0.34 -14.42
C PRO A 148 2.81 -0.54 -15.55
N ILE A 149 4.10 -0.40 -15.89
CA ILE A 149 4.80 -1.25 -16.85
C ILE A 149 6.13 -1.75 -16.31
N ASP A 150 6.64 -2.79 -16.96
CA ASP A 150 8.04 -3.16 -16.84
C ASP A 150 8.88 -2.35 -17.83
N LEU A 151 9.79 -1.54 -17.30
CA LEU A 151 10.66 -0.64 -18.05
C LEU A 151 11.84 -1.45 -18.59
N ARG A 152 11.80 -1.74 -19.89
CA ARG A 152 12.84 -2.48 -20.62
C ARG A 152 13.30 -1.67 -21.82
N ASP A 153 14.57 -1.85 -22.17
CA ASP A 153 15.15 -1.36 -23.43
C ASP A 153 14.91 0.15 -23.66
N GLY A 154 15.06 0.95 -22.59
CA GLY A 154 14.90 2.41 -22.65
C GLY A 154 15.87 3.02 -23.67
N ILE A 155 15.34 3.83 -24.59
CA ILE A 155 16.17 4.54 -25.56
C ILE A 155 16.78 5.74 -24.83
N LYS A 156 18.10 5.71 -24.67
CA LYS A 156 18.84 6.85 -24.15
C LYS A 156 18.72 8.01 -25.11
N VAL A 157 18.18 9.12 -24.62
CA VAL A 157 18.08 10.35 -25.37
C VAL A 157 18.46 11.50 -24.46
N ASP A 158 18.94 12.59 -25.06
CA ASP A 158 19.22 13.82 -24.32
C ASP A 158 17.88 14.47 -23.94
N LEU A 159 17.33 14.02 -22.81
CA LEU A 159 16.12 14.57 -22.21
C LEU A 159 16.50 15.80 -21.38
N GLU A 160 15.62 16.79 -21.41
CA GLU A 160 15.72 17.89 -20.47
C GLU A 160 15.63 17.37 -19.03
N GLN A 161 16.33 18.06 -18.12
CA GLN A 161 16.22 17.78 -16.71
C GLN A 161 14.87 18.26 -16.18
N ILE A 162 14.27 17.47 -15.30
CA ILE A 162 13.07 17.91 -14.56
C ILE A 162 13.52 19.00 -13.58
N ALA A 163 12.96 20.20 -13.73
CA ALA A 163 13.16 21.26 -12.76
C ALA A 163 12.18 21.06 -11.59
N PHE A 164 12.71 20.90 -10.39
CA PHE A 164 11.92 20.74 -9.16
C PHE A 164 11.92 22.06 -8.38
N ASP A 165 10.74 22.57 -8.07
CA ASP A 165 10.52 23.71 -7.18
C ASP A 165 9.61 23.27 -6.03
N TYR A 166 10.19 22.49 -5.12
CA TYR A 166 9.52 22.03 -3.91
C TYR A 166 10.01 22.83 -2.71
N ARG A 167 9.08 23.07 -1.78
CA ARG A 167 9.32 23.77 -0.55
C ARG A 167 8.57 23.11 0.61
N PRO A 168 9.07 23.24 1.85
CA PRO A 168 8.31 22.83 3.01
C PRO A 168 6.91 23.44 2.99
N SER A 169 5.89 22.59 3.13
CA SER A 169 4.49 23.02 3.02
C SER A 169 3.60 22.26 4.01
N GLY A 170 2.42 22.83 4.30
CA GLY A 170 1.40 22.11 5.06
C GLY A 170 0.87 20.92 4.27
N PHE A 171 0.35 19.91 4.95
CA PHE A 171 -0.12 18.68 4.32
C PHE A 171 -1.26 18.05 5.11
N ASN A 172 -2.02 17.19 4.44
CA ASN A 172 -3.08 16.38 5.03
C ASN A 172 -2.81 14.91 4.73
N VAL A 173 -2.87 14.05 5.75
CA VAL A 173 -2.70 12.60 5.60
C VAL A 173 -4.04 11.91 5.74
N VAL A 174 -4.36 11.05 4.79
CA VAL A 174 -5.53 10.17 4.84
C VAL A 174 -5.11 8.73 4.52
N ASP A 175 -5.61 7.78 5.29
CA ASP A 175 -5.64 6.38 4.88
C ASP A 175 -6.97 6.19 4.13
N ASN A 176 -6.93 6.18 2.81
CA ASN A 176 -8.16 6.17 2.00
C ASN A 176 -8.75 4.76 1.80
N GLY A 177 -8.24 3.75 2.50
CA GLY A 177 -8.64 2.36 2.36
C GLY A 177 -7.91 1.58 1.26
N HIS A 178 -7.18 2.26 0.37
CA HIS A 178 -6.35 1.69 -0.69
C HIS A 178 -4.86 2.02 -0.54
N THR A 179 -4.54 3.14 0.09
CA THR A 179 -3.18 3.59 0.36
C THR A 179 -3.17 4.66 1.47
N VAL A 180 -1.97 5.02 1.93
CA VAL A 180 -1.75 6.29 2.63
C VAL A 180 -1.52 7.36 1.57
N GLN A 181 -2.45 8.31 1.49
CA GLN A 181 -2.40 9.44 0.55
C GLN A 181 -2.16 10.74 1.33
N VAL A 182 -1.27 11.57 0.80
CA VAL A 182 -0.89 12.85 1.39
C VAL A 182 -1.20 13.96 0.41
N ALA A 183 -2.17 14.81 0.74
CA ALA A 183 -2.41 16.03 -0.01
C ALA A 183 -1.42 17.11 0.45
N VAL A 184 -0.79 17.79 -0.51
CA VAL A 184 0.29 18.76 -0.26
C VAL A 184 -0.24 20.17 -0.46
N GLY A 185 0.24 21.12 0.35
CA GLY A 185 -0.07 22.52 0.20
C GLY A 185 0.43 23.10 -1.12
N LEU A 186 -0.24 24.15 -1.59
CA LEU A 186 0.01 24.77 -2.88
C LEU A 186 1.43 25.33 -3.03
N GLY A 187 1.85 25.40 -4.29
CA GLY A 187 3.09 26.00 -4.74
C GLY A 187 4.32 25.12 -4.64
N ASN A 188 4.13 23.83 -4.89
CA ASN A 188 5.19 22.86 -5.14
C ASN A 188 5.05 22.41 -6.60
N TYR A 189 6.09 22.55 -7.42
CA TYR A 189 5.99 22.34 -8.86
C TYR A 189 7.09 21.46 -9.41
N ILE A 190 6.78 20.83 -10.55
CA ILE A 190 7.78 20.34 -11.49
C ILE A 190 7.60 21.06 -12.83
N THR A 191 8.70 21.30 -13.53
CA THR A 191 8.68 21.74 -14.93
C THR A 191 9.45 20.75 -15.79
N VAL A 192 8.79 20.24 -16.83
CA VAL A 192 9.31 19.24 -17.77
C VAL A 192 8.56 19.36 -19.10
N GLN A 193 9.23 19.16 -20.23
CA GLN A 193 8.69 19.33 -21.58
C GLN A 193 8.02 20.70 -21.78
N ASN A 194 8.67 21.74 -21.24
CA ASN A 194 8.18 23.12 -21.24
C ASN A 194 6.77 23.29 -20.66
N ARG A 195 6.37 22.42 -19.72
CA ARG A 195 5.09 22.48 -19.01
C ARG A 195 5.32 22.40 -17.51
N THR A 196 4.55 23.18 -16.76
CA THR A 196 4.61 23.23 -15.30
C THR A 196 3.41 22.49 -14.71
N TYR A 197 3.68 21.58 -13.78
CA TYR A 197 2.67 20.80 -13.08
C TYR A 197 2.80 21.04 -11.58
N GLU A 198 1.70 21.37 -10.91
CA GLU A 198 1.66 21.54 -9.46
C GLU A 198 1.45 20.20 -8.78
N LEU A 199 2.23 19.90 -7.75
CA LEU A 199 2.07 18.72 -6.90
C LEU A 199 0.75 18.81 -6.12
N VAL A 200 -0.14 17.86 -6.35
CA VAL A 200 -1.45 17.80 -5.69
C VAL A 200 -1.39 16.88 -4.48
N GLN A 201 -0.78 15.70 -4.67
CA GLN A 201 -0.70 14.67 -3.65
C GLN A 201 0.42 13.68 -3.95
N PHE A 202 0.82 12.92 -2.95
CA PHE A 202 1.55 11.68 -3.18
C PHE A 202 0.97 10.52 -2.36
N HIS A 203 1.29 9.30 -2.77
CA HIS A 203 0.83 8.08 -2.10
C HIS A 203 1.79 6.92 -2.33
N PHE A 204 1.59 5.82 -1.59
CA PHE A 204 2.54 4.71 -1.54
C PHE A 204 1.95 3.41 -2.08
N HIS A 205 2.79 2.59 -2.71
CA HIS A 205 2.45 1.22 -3.10
C HIS A 205 3.49 0.21 -2.59
N ARG A 206 3.01 -0.99 -2.29
CA ARG A 206 3.78 -2.17 -1.91
C ARG A 206 3.19 -3.43 -2.57
N PRO A 207 4.00 -4.22 -3.30
CA PRO A 207 5.36 -3.91 -3.76
C PRO A 207 5.39 -2.69 -4.70
N SER A 208 6.54 -2.32 -5.27
CA SER A 208 6.55 -1.32 -6.34
C SER A 208 5.64 -1.75 -7.50
N GLU A 209 4.90 -0.79 -8.05
CA GLU A 209 4.06 -1.00 -9.22
C GLU A 209 4.91 -1.14 -10.49
N GLU A 210 5.85 -0.20 -10.67
CA GLU A 210 6.81 -0.24 -11.76
C GLU A 210 7.87 -1.33 -11.53
N ARG A 211 8.39 -1.85 -12.65
CA ARG A 211 9.57 -2.73 -12.67
C ARG A 211 10.61 -2.15 -13.61
N ILE A 212 11.88 -2.43 -13.36
CA ILE A 212 12.99 -2.13 -14.26
C ILE A 212 13.65 -3.47 -14.62
N ASN A 213 13.65 -3.82 -15.91
CA ASN A 213 14.19 -5.08 -16.41
C ASN A 213 13.67 -6.31 -15.64
N GLY A 214 12.36 -6.33 -15.35
CA GLY A 214 11.67 -7.38 -14.61
C GLY A 214 11.78 -7.29 -13.09
N ARG A 215 12.66 -6.43 -12.57
CA ARG A 215 12.91 -6.27 -11.12
C ARG A 215 12.02 -5.17 -10.54
N GLY A 216 11.24 -5.50 -9.53
CA GLY A 216 10.54 -4.52 -8.70
C GLY A 216 11.35 -4.20 -7.45
N THR A 217 11.02 -3.09 -6.80
CA THR A 217 11.55 -2.70 -5.49
C THR A 217 10.52 -2.98 -4.39
N GLU A 218 10.90 -2.79 -3.13
CA GLU A 218 10.01 -3.15 -2.02
C GLU A 218 8.78 -2.25 -1.94
N MET A 219 8.94 -0.96 -2.21
CA MET A 219 7.84 0.00 -2.27
C MET A 219 8.10 1.01 -3.39
N VAL A 220 7.10 1.82 -3.70
CA VAL A 220 7.22 3.02 -4.52
C VAL A 220 6.36 4.13 -3.92
N VAL A 221 6.79 5.38 -4.07
CA VAL A 221 5.95 6.56 -3.86
C VAL A 221 5.64 7.20 -5.21
N HIS A 222 4.37 7.52 -5.43
CA HIS A 222 3.91 8.24 -6.62
C HIS A 222 3.57 9.67 -6.22
N LEU A 223 4.28 10.64 -6.79
CA LEU A 223 4.02 12.06 -6.66
C LEU A 223 3.18 12.53 -7.84
N VAL A 224 1.93 12.91 -7.59
CA VAL A 224 0.95 13.23 -8.62
C VAL A 224 0.83 14.73 -8.78
N HIS A 225 1.11 15.19 -9.99
CA HIS A 225 1.07 16.59 -10.38
C HIS A 225 0.01 16.84 -11.42
N LYS A 226 -0.45 18.09 -11.50
CA LYS A 226 -1.46 18.52 -12.46
C LYS A 226 -1.12 19.90 -13.01
N ASP A 227 -1.26 20.10 -14.31
CA ASP A 227 -1.13 21.43 -14.93
C ASP A 227 -2.45 22.22 -14.91
N ALA A 228 -2.40 23.45 -15.41
CA ALA A 228 -3.56 24.35 -15.47
C ALA A 228 -4.70 23.82 -16.37
N GLU A 229 -4.38 22.98 -17.37
CA GLU A 229 -5.35 22.36 -18.26
C GLU A 229 -5.86 20.99 -17.75
N GLY A 230 -5.34 20.53 -16.61
CA GLY A 230 -5.74 19.27 -15.97
C GLY A 230 -4.98 18.03 -16.41
N HIS A 231 -3.91 18.14 -17.23
CA HIS A 231 -3.08 16.99 -17.56
C HIS A 231 -2.23 16.58 -16.36
N LEU A 232 -1.96 15.29 -16.27
CA LEU A 232 -1.26 14.70 -15.14
C LEU A 232 0.17 14.31 -15.48
N ALA A 233 1.06 14.57 -14.53
CA ALA A 233 2.42 14.03 -14.51
C ALA A 233 2.67 13.32 -13.18
N ILE A 234 3.13 12.07 -13.23
CA ILE A 234 3.44 11.26 -12.06
C ILE A 234 4.93 10.98 -12.02
N ILE A 235 5.57 11.40 -10.92
CA ILE A 235 6.92 10.96 -10.59
C ILE A 235 6.83 9.73 -9.72
N ALA A 236 7.45 8.64 -10.15
CA ALA A 236 7.59 7.43 -9.34
C ALA A 236 8.99 7.36 -8.76
N VAL A 237 9.10 7.35 -7.43
CA VAL A 237 10.36 7.11 -6.73
C VAL A 237 10.32 5.72 -6.10
N LEU A 238 11.14 4.83 -6.66
CA LEU A 238 11.29 3.47 -6.16
C LEU A 238 11.97 3.49 -4.79
N LEU A 239 11.54 2.61 -3.89
CA LEU A 239 12.05 2.52 -2.52
C LEU A 239 12.64 1.15 -2.23
N GLU A 240 13.85 1.15 -1.69
CA GLU A 240 14.59 -0.05 -1.29
C GLU A 240 15.01 0.02 0.18
N ARG A 241 15.28 -1.13 0.78
CA ARG A 241 15.72 -1.19 2.18
C ARG A 241 17.03 -0.43 2.35
N GLY A 242 17.06 0.50 3.30
CA GLY A 242 18.25 1.26 3.62
C GLY A 242 18.08 2.09 4.89
N ALA A 243 18.71 3.27 4.92
CA ALA A 243 18.50 4.25 5.98
C ALA A 243 17.04 4.74 6.04
N ALA A 244 16.60 5.19 7.21
CA ALA A 244 15.27 5.79 7.36
C ALA A 244 15.13 7.06 6.51
N ASN A 245 14.01 7.19 5.82
CA ASN A 245 13.69 8.39 5.06
C ASN A 245 12.94 9.40 5.96
N PRO A 246 13.43 10.65 6.14
CA PRO A 246 12.81 11.61 7.05
C PRO A 246 11.39 12.05 6.64
N MET A 247 11.13 12.24 5.34
CA MET A 247 9.80 12.55 4.81
C MET A 247 8.80 11.46 5.16
N ILE A 248 9.14 10.20 4.90
CA ILE A 248 8.28 9.05 5.25
C ILE A 248 8.04 9.00 6.77
N GLN A 249 9.06 9.29 7.59
CA GLN A 249 8.89 9.31 9.04
C GLN A 249 7.91 10.39 9.48
N THR A 250 7.99 11.58 8.89
CA THR A 250 7.06 12.68 9.15
C THR A 250 5.63 12.28 8.83
N VAL A 251 5.39 11.60 7.71
CA VAL A 251 4.06 11.06 7.38
C VAL A 251 3.63 9.98 8.38
N TRP A 252 4.51 9.04 8.74
CA TRP A 252 4.17 7.92 9.64
C TRP A 252 3.82 8.39 11.05
N ASN A 253 4.49 9.43 11.53
CA ASN A 253 4.18 10.09 12.80
C ASN A 253 2.78 10.73 12.80
N ASN A 254 2.23 11.04 11.62
CA ASN A 254 0.98 11.77 11.42
C ASN A 254 -0.09 10.97 10.67
N LEU A 255 0.02 9.64 10.64
CA LEU A 255 -1.05 8.80 10.09
C LEU A 255 -2.38 9.08 10.83
N PRO A 256 -3.55 8.85 10.20
CA PRO A 256 -4.81 8.78 10.92
C PRO A 256 -4.92 7.50 11.76
N LEU A 257 -5.81 7.50 12.76
CA LEU A 257 -6.08 6.31 13.58
C LEU A 257 -7.04 5.34 12.90
N GLU A 258 -7.96 5.86 12.09
CA GLU A 258 -8.94 5.07 11.35
C GLU A 258 -8.87 5.42 9.85
N LYS A 259 -9.32 4.48 9.01
CA LYS A 259 -9.47 4.72 7.57
C LYS A 259 -10.49 5.81 7.32
N HIS A 260 -10.24 6.61 6.28
CA HIS A 260 -11.03 7.74 5.81
C HIS A 260 -11.05 8.95 6.75
N ASP A 261 -10.38 8.88 7.90
CA ASP A 261 -10.09 10.07 8.70
C ASP A 261 -8.93 10.84 8.08
N THR A 262 -9.01 12.17 8.15
CA THR A 262 -7.96 13.07 7.70
C THR A 262 -7.25 13.69 8.90
N VAL A 263 -5.92 13.68 8.87
CA VAL A 263 -5.08 14.39 9.84
C VAL A 263 -4.41 15.57 9.15
N THR A 264 -4.48 16.75 9.79
CA THR A 264 -3.79 17.98 9.36
C THR A 264 -2.73 18.34 10.40
N PRO A 265 -1.46 17.97 10.21
CA PRO A 265 -0.40 18.28 11.17
C PRO A 265 -0.07 19.77 11.24
N ALA A 266 0.37 20.23 12.41
CA ALA A 266 0.87 21.60 12.61
C ALA A 266 2.33 21.79 12.14
N VAL A 267 2.98 20.72 11.69
CA VAL A 267 4.34 20.74 11.13
C VAL A 267 4.29 20.82 9.60
N THR A 268 5.39 21.26 8.99
CA THR A 268 5.54 21.22 7.54
C THR A 268 6.15 19.89 7.08
N LEU A 269 5.96 19.58 5.81
CA LEU A 269 6.57 18.46 5.12
C LEU A 269 7.42 18.98 3.97
N ASP A 270 8.68 18.54 3.89
CA ASP A 270 9.53 18.77 2.73
C ASP A 270 9.52 17.52 1.84
N VAL A 271 8.82 17.60 0.71
CA VAL A 271 8.70 16.49 -0.23
C VAL A 271 10.01 16.27 -1.01
N SER A 272 10.92 17.25 -1.06
CA SER A 272 12.19 17.11 -1.78
C SER A 272 13.12 16.03 -1.19
N GLU A 273 12.94 15.71 0.10
CA GLU A 273 13.69 14.68 0.83
C GLU A 273 13.48 13.26 0.30
N ILE A 274 12.41 13.03 -0.48
CA ILE A 274 12.17 11.73 -1.14
C ILE A 274 12.81 11.65 -2.52
N LEU A 275 13.44 12.71 -3.04
CA LEU A 275 14.00 12.70 -4.38
C LEU A 275 15.47 12.26 -4.36
N PRO A 276 15.91 11.36 -5.26
CA PRO A 276 17.31 10.91 -5.33
C PRO A 276 18.24 11.93 -5.94
N GLN A 277 19.38 12.23 -5.31
CA GLN A 277 20.35 13.25 -5.76
C GLN A 277 20.60 13.24 -7.28
N LYS A 278 20.75 12.05 -7.86
CA LYS A 278 20.74 11.86 -9.32
C LYS A 278 19.32 11.89 -9.85
N ARG A 279 19.02 12.90 -10.67
CA ARG A 279 17.68 13.12 -11.21
C ARG A 279 17.40 12.40 -12.53
N GLU A 280 18.15 11.33 -12.83
CA GLU A 280 17.94 10.55 -14.06
C GLU A 280 16.63 9.75 -13.99
N TYR A 281 15.89 9.66 -15.10
CA TYR A 281 14.55 9.07 -15.13
C TYR A 281 14.23 8.35 -16.45
N PHE A 282 13.29 7.42 -16.37
CA PHE A 282 12.55 6.91 -17.52
C PHE A 282 11.29 7.72 -17.74
N THR A 283 10.87 7.89 -19.00
CA THR A 283 9.60 8.53 -19.30
C THR A 283 8.81 7.85 -20.41
N PHE A 284 7.48 7.84 -20.22
CA PHE A 284 6.51 7.31 -21.16
C PHE A 284 5.12 7.91 -20.89
N MET A 285 4.22 7.84 -21.87
CA MET A 285 2.80 8.14 -21.67
C MET A 285 2.03 6.88 -21.29
N GLY A 286 1.35 6.93 -20.15
CA GLY A 286 0.64 5.82 -19.53
C GLY A 286 -0.76 6.21 -19.02
N SER A 287 -1.17 5.57 -17.92
CA SER A 287 -2.46 5.81 -17.26
C SER A 287 -2.31 6.00 -15.75
N LEU A 288 -3.41 6.30 -15.06
CA LEU A 288 -3.54 6.01 -13.63
C LEU A 288 -3.44 4.49 -13.39
N THR A 289 -2.88 4.09 -12.24
CA THR A 289 -2.75 2.68 -11.83
C THR A 289 -3.93 2.17 -11.00
N THR A 290 -4.92 3.03 -10.76
CA THR A 290 -6.17 2.71 -10.07
C THR A 290 -7.36 3.15 -10.92
N PRO A 291 -8.58 2.60 -10.70
CA PRO A 291 -9.77 3.03 -11.40
C PRO A 291 -9.99 4.55 -11.28
N PRO A 292 -10.38 5.25 -12.37
CA PRO A 292 -10.87 4.75 -13.66
C PRO A 292 -9.78 4.34 -14.68
N CYS A 293 -8.51 4.29 -14.30
CA CYS A 293 -7.39 3.93 -15.17
C CYS A 293 -7.24 4.83 -16.41
N THR A 294 -7.56 6.12 -16.25
CA THR A 294 -7.49 7.15 -17.30
C THR A 294 -6.09 7.21 -17.91
N GLU A 295 -6.02 7.12 -19.23
CA GLU A 295 -4.79 7.23 -20.03
C GLU A 295 -4.40 8.71 -20.26
N GLY A 296 -3.22 8.96 -20.82
CA GLY A 296 -2.72 10.32 -21.08
C GLY A 296 -1.97 10.92 -19.90
N VAL A 297 -1.46 10.07 -19.00
CA VAL A 297 -0.63 10.49 -17.86
C VAL A 297 0.84 10.42 -18.25
N LEU A 298 1.59 11.52 -18.04
CA LEU A 298 3.04 11.53 -18.21
C LEU A 298 3.69 10.82 -17.01
N TRP A 299 4.41 9.74 -17.27
CA TRP A 299 5.17 9.03 -16.24
C TRP A 299 6.64 9.42 -16.29
N LEU A 300 7.21 9.62 -15.10
CA LEU A 300 8.61 9.99 -14.86
C LEU A 300 9.14 9.10 -13.73
N VAL A 301 9.75 7.97 -14.08
CA VAL A 301 10.20 6.97 -13.10
C VAL A 301 11.67 7.20 -12.80
N MET A 302 11.99 7.58 -11.55
CA MET A 302 13.37 7.85 -11.15
C MET A 302 14.20 6.57 -11.23
N LYS A 303 15.37 6.64 -11.88
CA LYS A 303 16.27 5.50 -12.04
C LYS A 303 16.92 5.07 -10.74
N THR A 304 17.24 6.04 -9.89
CA THR A 304 17.89 5.80 -8.60
C THR A 304 16.84 5.58 -7.51
N PRO A 305 16.77 4.38 -6.89
CA PRO A 305 15.88 4.16 -5.76
C PRO A 305 16.31 4.97 -4.54
N MET A 306 15.35 5.29 -3.67
CA MET A 306 15.60 5.95 -2.40
C MET A 306 15.52 4.97 -1.23
N PRO A 307 16.37 5.13 -0.21
CA PRO A 307 16.34 4.26 0.95
C PRO A 307 15.12 4.57 1.82
N ALA A 308 14.49 3.53 2.36
CA ALA A 308 13.60 3.61 3.52
C ALA A 308 13.93 2.46 4.48
N SER A 309 13.76 2.68 5.79
CA SER A 309 14.17 1.68 6.77
C SER A 309 13.26 0.45 6.73
N PRO A 310 13.78 -0.74 7.09
CA PRO A 310 12.96 -1.93 7.27
C PRO A 310 11.75 -1.71 8.19
N ALA A 311 11.89 -0.88 9.24
CA ALA A 311 10.81 -0.53 10.14
C ALA A 311 9.72 0.31 9.46
N GLN A 312 10.10 1.31 8.64
CA GLN A 312 9.15 2.12 7.87
C GLN A 312 8.36 1.26 6.88
N MET A 313 9.04 0.37 6.17
CA MET A 313 8.42 -0.57 5.22
C MET A 313 7.52 -1.59 5.91
N ALA A 314 7.94 -2.08 7.09
CA ALA A 314 7.15 -3.01 7.89
C ALA A 314 5.88 -2.37 8.48
N LEU A 315 5.90 -1.07 8.78
CA LEU A 315 4.69 -0.35 9.19
C LEU A 315 3.68 -0.35 8.03
N PHE A 316 4.12 0.06 6.84
CA PHE A 316 3.24 0.10 5.67
C PHE A 316 2.69 -1.27 5.31
N SER A 317 3.51 -2.32 5.33
CA SER A 317 3.10 -3.68 4.99
C SER A 317 2.01 -4.26 5.91
N ARG A 318 1.93 -3.79 7.16
CA ARG A 318 0.86 -4.16 8.10
C ARG A 318 -0.47 -3.48 7.76
N LEU A 319 -0.43 -2.28 7.17
CA LEU A 319 -1.62 -1.57 6.69
C LEU A 319 -2.06 -2.12 5.34
N TYR A 320 -1.09 -2.33 4.44
CA TYR A 320 -1.27 -2.72 3.06
C TYR A 320 -0.26 -3.82 2.68
N PRO A 321 -0.65 -5.11 2.86
CA PRO A 321 0.19 -6.23 2.43
C PRO A 321 0.43 -6.24 0.93
N LEU A 322 -0.61 -5.91 0.16
CA LEU A 322 -0.62 -5.77 -1.29
C LEU A 322 -1.53 -4.60 -1.67
N ASN A 323 -0.96 -3.58 -2.30
CA ASN A 323 -1.73 -2.52 -2.92
C ASN A 323 -1.14 -2.09 -4.27
N ALA A 324 -0.57 -3.03 -5.02
CA ALA A 324 0.05 -2.79 -6.31
C ALA A 324 -0.77 -3.45 -7.43
N ARG A 325 -1.10 -2.69 -8.48
CA ARG A 325 -1.64 -3.22 -9.74
C ARG A 325 -0.55 -4.04 -10.45
N PRO A 326 -0.87 -5.20 -11.04
CA PRO A 326 0.06 -5.92 -11.90
C PRO A 326 0.57 -5.06 -13.07
N THR A 327 1.78 -5.34 -13.54
CA THR A 327 2.31 -4.69 -14.74
C THR A 327 1.43 -4.97 -15.95
N GLN A 328 1.28 -3.93 -16.77
CA GLN A 328 0.47 -3.94 -17.99
C GLN A 328 1.39 -4.15 -19.21
N PRO A 329 0.86 -4.66 -20.33
CA PRO A 329 1.64 -4.82 -21.56
C PRO A 329 2.25 -3.49 -22.02
N GLY A 330 3.51 -3.51 -22.45
CA GLY A 330 4.20 -2.32 -22.96
C GLY A 330 3.53 -1.69 -24.20
N GLY A 331 2.76 -2.46 -24.98
CA GLY A 331 1.90 -1.94 -26.05
C GLY A 331 2.65 -1.20 -27.16
N GLY A 332 3.92 -1.56 -27.41
CA GLY A 332 4.78 -0.90 -28.41
C GLY A 332 5.18 0.54 -28.06
N ARG A 333 4.96 0.98 -26.81
CA ARG A 333 5.36 2.31 -26.36
C ARG A 333 6.88 2.45 -26.36
N VAL A 334 7.37 3.55 -26.90
CA VAL A 334 8.76 3.96 -26.75
C VAL A 334 8.97 4.46 -25.33
N ILE A 335 9.88 3.83 -24.60
CA ILE A 335 10.36 4.30 -23.30
C ILE A 335 11.64 5.08 -23.56
N LYS A 336 11.68 6.33 -23.09
CA LYS A 336 12.89 7.15 -23.16
C LYS A 336 13.59 7.11 -21.81
N GLU A 337 14.91 7.16 -21.81
CA GLU A 337 15.76 7.22 -20.62
C GLU A 337 16.63 8.47 -20.70
N SER A 338 16.68 9.26 -19.63
CA SER A 338 17.60 10.39 -19.53
C SER A 338 19.03 9.92 -19.24
N ASN A 339 19.99 10.73 -19.67
CA ASN A 339 21.41 10.60 -19.32
C ASN A 339 21.73 11.21 -17.95
#